data_AF-B9L5L2-F1
#
_entry.id   AF-B9L5L2-F1
#
_cell.length_a   1.000
_cell.length_b   1.000
_cell.length_c   1.000
_cell.angle_alpha   90.00
_cell.angle_beta   90.00
_cell.angle_gamma   90.00
#
_symmetry.space_group_name_H-M   'P 1'
#
loop_
_entity.id
_entity.type
_entity.pdbx_description
1 polymer ?
#
loop_
_entity_poly.entity_id
_entity_poly.type
_entity_poly.pdbx_seq_one_letter_code
_entity_poly.pdbx_strand_id
1 'polypeptide(L)'
;MYKKDFDKLSKIPNYCVFFGNNFYLQQYENKIFEKFKDENVLKLYFDEYDFETAKTHLSESSLFGGKNVLIIKHNKIPTNIDKLIKHTKDSYLFFFYYGNKKPEMFGKNFVRFFEPNLRDILEIINSLANKYKIEISQEAKMHLATTTESVFIEKEIEKLSNYSNKISLDDIKNLVFEYKEESFEELFNLILNGKDFNGELEFFLETNDFKRIIPALIRFVRDLYMYNLYIKKTGASTLEGLLGYKLPIHINKQRVELAIKFKEKDYYELLKFLLNKELEMRNSDKNKESLFWETISYLKLFNSF
;
A
#
# COMPACT_ATOMS: atom_id res chain seq x y z
N MET A 1 8.75 19.32 4.48
CA MET A 1 7.71 19.38 5.52
C MET A 1 6.96 18.05 5.57
N TYR A 2 6.33 17.74 6.70
CA TYR A 2 5.45 16.57 6.83
C TYR A 2 4.00 16.95 6.57
N LYS A 3 3.15 15.94 6.38
CA LYS A 3 1.69 16.08 6.17
C LYS A 3 1.06 17.12 7.11
N LYS A 4 1.27 16.97 8.42
CA LYS A 4 0.70 17.84 9.47
C LYS A 4 1.16 19.29 9.36
N ASP A 5 2.38 19.53 8.91
CA ASP A 5 2.91 20.89 8.73
C ASP A 5 2.23 21.57 7.54
N PHE A 6 2.07 20.82 6.44
CA PHE A 6 1.39 21.30 5.24
C PHE A 6 -0.09 21.61 5.50
N ASP A 7 -0.79 20.76 6.24
CA ASP A 7 -2.20 20.97 6.59
C ASP A 7 -2.44 22.21 7.46
N LYS A 8 -1.43 22.68 8.19
CA LYS A 8 -1.50 23.88 9.05
C LYS A 8 -1.16 25.17 8.31
N LEU A 9 -0.74 25.10 7.04
CA LEU A 9 -0.38 26.30 6.28
C LEU A 9 -1.62 27.17 6.03
N SER A 10 -1.56 28.44 6.43
CA SER A 10 -2.57 29.44 6.12
C SER A 10 -2.64 29.75 4.62
N LYS A 11 -1.49 29.69 3.93
CA LYS A 11 -1.37 29.86 2.48
C LYS A 11 -0.51 28.74 1.89
N ILE A 12 -1.06 28.07 0.87
CA ILE A 12 -0.35 27.03 0.12
C ILE A 12 0.71 27.71 -0.77
N PRO A 13 1.95 27.17 -0.83
CA PRO A 13 2.97 27.70 -1.74
C PRO A 13 2.55 27.54 -3.20
N ASN A 14 2.99 28.46 -4.05
CA ASN A 14 2.67 28.43 -5.48
C ASN A 14 3.25 27.20 -6.18
N TYR A 15 4.31 26.60 -5.65
CA TYR A 15 4.78 25.32 -6.14
C TYR A 15 5.06 24.38 -4.98
N CYS A 16 4.74 23.10 -5.14
CA CYS A 16 5.04 22.08 -4.14
C CYS A 16 5.19 20.70 -4.76
N VAL A 17 6.13 19.91 -4.23
CA VAL A 17 6.23 18.49 -4.55
C VAL A 17 5.69 17.64 -3.42
N PHE A 18 4.87 16.66 -3.76
CA PHE A 18 4.36 15.62 -2.86
C PHE A 18 5.01 14.29 -3.27
N PHE A 19 5.56 13.53 -2.32
CA PHE A 19 6.17 12.23 -2.59
C PHE A 19 6.12 11.30 -1.37
N GLY A 20 6.33 10.00 -1.58
CA GLY A 20 6.32 8.99 -0.52
C GLY A 20 5.14 8.03 -0.66
N ASN A 21 4.39 7.82 0.43
CA ASN A 21 3.28 6.87 0.45
C ASN A 21 2.18 7.20 -0.61
N ASN A 22 1.85 6.20 -1.45
CA ASN A 22 0.94 6.34 -2.60
C ASN A 22 -0.49 6.71 -2.21
N PHE A 23 -0.98 6.18 -1.09
CA PHE A 23 -2.33 6.47 -0.63
C PHE A 23 -2.50 7.96 -0.32
N TYR A 24 -1.56 8.54 0.43
CA TYR A 24 -1.59 9.98 0.67
C TYR A 24 -1.36 10.81 -0.59
N LEU A 25 -0.55 10.34 -1.55
CA LEU A 25 -0.41 11.03 -2.83
C LEU A 25 -1.76 11.18 -3.54
N GLN A 26 -2.53 10.09 -3.63
CA GLN A 26 -3.86 10.10 -4.24
C GLN A 26 -4.82 11.02 -3.47
N GLN A 27 -4.84 10.94 -2.13
CA GLN A 27 -5.71 11.79 -1.33
C GLN A 27 -5.40 13.28 -1.48
N TYR A 28 -4.11 13.65 -1.47
CA TYR A 28 -3.71 15.04 -1.61
C TYR A 28 -3.88 15.55 -3.04
N GLU A 29 -3.75 14.69 -4.06
CA GLU A 29 -4.09 15.03 -5.44
C GLU A 29 -5.56 15.46 -5.53
N ASN A 30 -6.46 14.64 -4.97
CA ASN A 30 -7.89 14.95 -4.92
C ASN A 30 -8.17 16.21 -4.09
N LYS A 31 -7.55 16.35 -2.91
CA LYS A 31 -7.72 17.54 -2.04
C LYS A 31 -7.28 18.83 -2.73
N ILE A 32 -6.17 18.79 -3.47
CA ILE A 32 -5.68 19.93 -4.25
C ILE A 32 -6.62 20.21 -5.42
N PHE A 33 -7.04 19.19 -6.16
CA PHE A 33 -7.99 19.35 -7.25
C PHE A 33 -9.30 20.00 -6.80
N GLU A 34 -9.91 19.49 -5.73
CA GLU A 34 -11.16 20.05 -5.16
C GLU A 34 -10.99 21.51 -4.70
N LYS A 35 -9.83 21.85 -4.14
CA LYS A 35 -9.54 23.22 -3.71
C LYS A 35 -9.46 24.21 -4.88
N PHE A 36 -9.01 23.75 -6.04
CA PHE A 36 -8.82 24.57 -7.25
C PHE A 36 -9.82 24.20 -8.36
N LYS A 37 -10.95 23.56 -8.02
CA LYS A 37 -11.90 23.04 -9.02
C LYS A 37 -12.52 24.11 -9.92
N ASP A 38 -12.62 25.35 -9.42
CA ASP A 38 -13.20 26.49 -10.13
C ASP A 38 -12.11 27.32 -10.86
N GLU A 39 -10.87 26.85 -10.85
CA GLU A 39 -9.70 27.50 -11.47
C GLU A 39 -9.29 26.76 -12.75
N ASN A 40 -8.35 27.32 -13.51
CA ASN A 40 -7.91 26.69 -14.76
C ASN A 40 -6.89 25.57 -14.50
N VAL A 41 -7.39 24.36 -14.24
CA VAL A 41 -6.58 23.19 -13.89
C VAL A 41 -6.17 22.39 -15.13
N LEU A 42 -4.87 22.25 -15.36
CA LEU A 42 -4.28 21.29 -16.31
C LEU A 42 -3.64 20.15 -15.53
N LYS A 43 -3.97 18.90 -15.92
CA LYS A 43 -3.35 17.69 -15.37
C LYS A 43 -2.52 17.02 -16.46
N LEU A 44 -1.28 16.67 -16.14
CA LEU A 44 -0.38 15.93 -17.04
C LEU A 44 0.12 14.67 -16.32
N TYR A 45 -0.22 13.51 -16.86
CA TYR A 45 0.05 12.22 -16.22
C TYR A 45 1.08 11.39 -16.97
N PHE A 46 2.17 11.04 -16.29
CA PHE A 46 3.23 10.16 -16.77
C PHE A 46 3.73 10.59 -18.14
N ASP A 47 3.45 9.80 -19.18
CA ASP A 47 3.92 10.03 -20.55
C ASP A 47 3.20 11.19 -21.25
N GLU A 48 2.10 11.71 -20.68
CA GLU A 48 1.43 12.93 -21.15
C GLU A 48 2.23 14.19 -20.80
N TYR A 49 3.26 14.09 -19.97
CA TYR A 49 4.07 15.25 -19.61
C TYR A 49 4.79 15.82 -20.84
N ASP A 50 4.36 17.00 -21.24
CA ASP A 50 5.05 17.85 -22.20
C ASP A 50 5.42 19.20 -21.56
N PHE A 51 6.67 19.61 -21.76
CA PHE A 51 7.20 20.79 -21.10
C PHE A 51 6.68 22.10 -21.69
N GLU A 52 6.55 22.21 -23.00
CA GLU A 52 6.08 23.45 -23.62
C GLU A 52 4.59 23.65 -23.31
N THR A 53 3.80 22.58 -23.27
CA THR A 53 2.42 22.59 -22.82
C THR A 53 2.31 23.09 -21.37
N ALA A 54 3.08 22.47 -20.45
CA ALA A 54 3.12 22.87 -19.04
C ALA A 54 3.54 24.35 -18.84
N LYS A 55 4.56 24.78 -19.57
CA LYS A 55 5.12 26.14 -19.49
C LYS A 55 4.14 27.18 -20.03
N THR A 56 3.51 26.88 -21.16
CA THR A 56 2.48 27.73 -21.77
C THR A 56 1.33 27.94 -20.80
N HIS A 57 0.78 26.85 -20.25
CA HIS A 57 -0.28 26.91 -19.25
C HIS A 57 0.09 27.74 -18.02
N LEU A 58 1.31 27.61 -17.49
CA LEU A 58 1.74 28.39 -16.33
C LEU A 58 1.96 29.89 -16.64
N SER A 59 2.32 30.22 -17.88
CA SER A 59 2.73 31.59 -18.27
C SER A 59 1.59 32.44 -18.83
N GLU A 60 0.56 31.80 -19.38
CA GLU A 60 -0.60 32.52 -19.91
C GLU A 60 -1.43 33.17 -18.80
N SER A 61 -2.07 34.28 -19.12
CA SER A 61 -3.12 34.82 -18.26
C SER A 61 -4.38 33.98 -18.46
N SER A 62 -5.05 33.57 -17.38
CA SER A 62 -6.31 32.84 -17.51
C SER A 62 -7.34 33.65 -18.28
N LEU A 63 -7.89 33.05 -19.35
CA LEU A 63 -8.91 33.67 -20.20
C LEU A 63 -10.19 34.02 -19.44
N PHE A 64 -10.40 33.42 -18.27
CA PHE A 64 -11.58 33.61 -17.43
C PHE A 64 -11.27 34.36 -16.13
N GLY A 65 -10.08 34.97 -16.02
CA GLY A 65 -9.68 35.76 -14.84
C GLY A 65 -9.32 34.95 -13.59
N GLY A 66 -9.25 33.61 -13.70
CA GLY A 66 -8.78 32.72 -12.65
C GLY A 66 -7.26 32.56 -12.61
N LYS A 67 -6.77 31.63 -11.79
CA LYS A 67 -5.36 31.23 -11.74
C LYS A 67 -5.15 29.94 -12.51
N ASN A 68 -3.99 29.83 -13.15
CA ASN A 68 -3.61 28.59 -13.81
C ASN A 68 -2.99 27.64 -12.78
N VAL A 69 -3.48 26.41 -12.75
CA VAL A 69 -3.04 25.38 -11.82
C VAL A 69 -2.56 24.19 -12.63
N LEU A 70 -1.29 23.84 -12.50
CA LEU A 70 -0.70 22.69 -13.14
C LEU A 70 -0.50 21.57 -12.12
N ILE A 71 -1.08 20.40 -12.39
CA ILE A 71 -0.89 19.18 -11.60
C ILE A 71 -0.11 18.19 -12.47
N ILE A 72 1.09 17.80 -12.03
CA ILE A 72 1.91 16.80 -12.70
C ILE A 72 1.94 15.54 -11.86
N LYS A 73 1.70 14.38 -12.47
CA LYS A 73 1.87 13.07 -11.84
C LYS A 73 2.95 12.31 -12.59
N HIS A 74 4.01 11.87 -11.91
CA HIS A 74 5.06 11.11 -12.58
C HIS A 74 5.85 10.23 -11.62
N ASN A 75 6.34 9.10 -12.12
CA ASN A 75 7.30 8.21 -11.43
C ASN A 75 8.77 8.62 -11.59
N LYS A 76 9.08 9.62 -12.42
CA LYS A 76 10.42 10.16 -12.67
C LYS A 76 10.39 11.66 -12.50
N ILE A 77 11.54 12.25 -12.21
CA ILE A 77 11.70 13.70 -12.16
C ILE A 77 11.99 14.17 -13.60
N PRO A 78 11.10 14.97 -14.23
CA PRO A 78 11.40 15.53 -15.54
C PRO A 78 12.62 16.45 -15.47
N THR A 79 13.46 16.45 -16.49
CA THR A 79 14.76 17.17 -16.47
C THR A 79 14.64 18.70 -16.46
N ASN A 80 13.46 19.24 -16.78
CA ASN A 80 13.19 20.66 -17.01
C ASN A 80 12.14 21.25 -16.07
N ILE A 81 11.73 20.49 -15.06
CA ILE A 81 10.74 20.93 -14.07
C ILE A 81 11.23 22.11 -13.21
N ASP A 82 12.55 22.27 -13.05
CA ASP A 82 13.18 23.43 -12.38
C ASP A 82 12.87 24.74 -13.12
N LYS A 83 12.77 24.68 -14.46
CA LYS A 83 12.40 25.82 -15.29
C LYS A 83 10.93 26.18 -15.07
N LEU A 84 10.04 25.20 -14.93
CA LEU A 84 8.60 25.44 -14.68
C LEU A 84 8.35 26.19 -13.37
N ILE A 85 9.12 25.91 -12.32
CA ILE A 85 9.01 26.60 -11.03
C ILE A 85 9.10 28.13 -11.18
N LYS A 86 9.92 28.62 -12.14
CA LYS A 86 10.09 30.06 -12.39
C LYS A 86 8.84 30.75 -12.94
N HIS A 87 7.89 29.98 -13.49
CA HIS A 87 6.63 30.48 -14.05
C HIS A 87 5.46 30.45 -13.05
N THR A 88 5.73 30.19 -11.76
CA THR A 88 4.68 30.02 -10.73
C THR A 88 4.41 31.29 -9.91
N LYS A 89 4.68 32.48 -10.45
CA LYS A 89 4.49 33.74 -9.70
C LYS A 89 3.01 34.01 -9.40
N ASP A 90 2.16 33.85 -10.41
CA ASP A 90 0.70 34.05 -10.33
C ASP A 90 -0.09 32.75 -10.58
N SER A 91 0.63 31.67 -10.87
CA SER A 91 0.13 30.33 -11.19
C SER A 91 0.61 29.29 -10.16
N TYR A 92 -0.06 28.13 -10.10
CA TYR A 92 0.30 27.04 -9.19
C TYR A 92 0.88 25.82 -9.92
N LEU A 93 1.86 25.16 -9.30
CA LEU A 93 2.47 23.90 -9.75
C LEU A 93 2.49 22.87 -8.61
N PHE A 94 1.72 21.80 -8.74
CA PHE A 94 1.74 20.69 -7.80
C PHE A 94 2.28 19.43 -8.48
N PHE A 95 3.41 18.94 -7.97
CA PHE A 95 4.06 17.75 -8.52
C PHE A 95 3.86 16.55 -7.59
N PHE A 96 3.07 15.56 -8.03
CA PHE A 96 2.86 14.29 -7.35
C PHE A 96 3.86 13.27 -7.89
N TYR A 97 4.95 13.12 -7.16
CA TYR A 97 6.08 12.27 -7.52
C TYR A 97 5.99 10.90 -6.86
N TYR A 98 5.85 9.86 -7.69
CA TYR A 98 5.73 8.45 -7.28
C TYR A 98 7.08 7.74 -7.16
N GLY A 99 8.17 8.51 -7.00
CA GLY A 99 9.48 7.96 -6.68
C GLY A 99 9.90 8.25 -5.24
N ASN A 100 11.06 7.71 -4.85
CA ASN A 100 11.45 7.63 -3.44
C ASN A 100 12.38 8.75 -2.95
N LYS A 101 12.95 9.54 -3.88
CA LYS A 101 13.93 10.59 -3.56
C LYS A 101 13.32 11.98 -3.67
N LYS A 102 13.53 12.82 -2.67
CA LYS A 102 13.10 14.22 -2.72
C LYS A 102 13.74 14.92 -3.93
N PRO A 103 12.95 15.57 -4.80
CA PRO A 103 13.52 16.39 -5.86
C PRO A 103 14.10 17.70 -5.29
N GLU A 104 15.39 17.93 -5.50
CA GLU A 104 16.13 19.04 -4.84
C GLU A 104 15.65 20.43 -5.27
N MET A 105 15.25 20.60 -6.54
CA MET A 105 14.84 21.91 -7.08
C MET A 105 13.60 22.52 -6.41
N PHE A 106 12.81 21.72 -5.67
CA PHE A 106 11.67 22.24 -4.90
C PHE A 106 12.08 22.85 -3.54
N GLY A 107 13.35 22.77 -3.14
CA GLY A 107 13.88 23.43 -1.94
C GLY A 107 13.10 23.06 -0.67
N LYS A 108 12.47 24.05 -0.03
CA LYS A 108 11.65 23.86 1.19
C LYS A 108 10.19 23.46 0.90
N ASN A 109 9.73 23.59 -0.34
CA ASN A 109 8.34 23.36 -0.75
C ASN A 109 8.11 21.89 -1.11
N PHE A 110 8.20 21.01 -0.13
CA PHE A 110 8.02 19.57 -0.34
C PHE A 110 7.21 18.93 0.79
N VAL A 111 6.27 18.06 0.48
CA VAL A 111 5.58 17.23 1.46
C VAL A 111 6.01 15.79 1.28
N ARG A 112 6.60 15.21 2.33
CA ARG A 112 6.90 13.78 2.37
C ARG A 112 5.80 13.05 3.11
N PHE A 113 5.19 12.07 2.45
CA PHE A 113 4.22 11.17 3.04
C PHE A 113 4.89 9.90 3.54
N PHE A 114 4.53 9.51 4.75
CA PHE A 114 4.87 8.22 5.35
C PHE A 114 3.63 7.35 5.36
N GLU A 115 3.84 6.07 5.60
CA GLU A 115 2.75 5.13 5.76
C GLU A 115 1.82 5.58 6.90
N PRO A 116 0.49 5.61 6.68
CA PRO A 116 -0.46 5.97 7.71
C PRO A 116 -0.40 4.94 8.84
N ASN A 117 -0.32 5.40 10.08
CA ASN A 117 -0.51 4.49 11.22
C ASN A 117 -2.00 4.15 11.37
N LEU A 118 -2.32 3.16 12.22
CA LEU A 118 -3.70 2.71 12.45
C LEU A 118 -4.65 3.85 12.83
N ARG A 119 -4.19 4.80 13.67
CA ARG A 119 -4.99 5.96 14.06
C ARG A 119 -5.28 6.87 12.86
N ASP A 120 -4.28 7.15 12.02
CA ASP A 120 -4.47 7.94 10.81
C ASP A 120 -5.49 7.26 9.88
N ILE A 121 -5.41 5.94 9.73
CA ILE A 121 -6.35 5.16 8.92
C ILE A 121 -7.78 5.29 9.47
N LEU A 122 -7.98 5.14 10.78
CA LEU A 122 -9.29 5.28 11.40
C LEU A 122 -9.86 6.70 11.26
N GLU A 123 -9.03 7.73 11.43
CA GLU A 123 -9.44 9.12 11.20
C GLU A 123 -9.91 9.33 9.74
N ILE A 124 -9.23 8.69 8.79
CA ILE A 124 -9.61 8.73 7.38
C ILE A 124 -10.90 7.97 7.10
N ILE A 125 -11.06 6.76 7.66
CA ILE A 125 -12.31 5.98 7.53
C ILE A 125 -13.49 6.81 8.05
N ASN A 126 -13.34 7.50 9.19
CA ASN A 126 -14.37 8.39 9.72
C ASN A 126 -14.68 9.56 8.77
N SER A 127 -13.64 10.20 8.21
CA SER A 127 -13.80 11.28 7.23
C SER A 127 -14.56 10.82 5.97
N LEU A 128 -14.21 9.64 5.45
CA LEU A 128 -14.84 9.05 4.27
C LEU A 128 -16.27 8.61 4.57
N ALA A 129 -16.53 8.01 5.73
CA ALA A 129 -17.89 7.67 6.16
C ALA A 129 -18.79 8.91 6.20
N ASN A 130 -18.29 10.04 6.72
CA ASN A 130 -19.00 11.32 6.69
C ASN A 130 -19.20 11.85 5.26
N LYS A 131 -18.17 11.78 4.40
CA LYS A 131 -18.24 12.18 2.98
C LYS A 131 -19.34 11.41 2.23
N TYR A 132 -19.41 10.11 2.43
CA TYR A 132 -20.40 9.21 1.80
C TYR A 132 -21.71 9.09 2.58
N LYS A 133 -21.85 9.80 3.72
CA LYS A 133 -23.05 9.81 4.57
C LYS A 133 -23.48 8.43 5.06
N ILE A 134 -22.51 7.60 5.44
CA ILE A 134 -22.75 6.26 6.01
C ILE A 134 -22.27 6.16 7.46
N GLU A 135 -22.93 5.31 8.23
CA GLU A 135 -22.55 4.93 9.58
C GLU A 135 -21.86 3.56 9.55
N ILE A 136 -20.62 3.49 10.01
CA ILE A 136 -19.85 2.24 10.12
C ILE A 136 -19.63 1.94 11.62
N SER A 137 -19.90 0.71 12.06
CA SER A 137 -19.64 0.29 13.45
C SER A 137 -18.16 0.41 13.81
N GLN A 138 -17.82 0.53 15.10
CA GLN A 138 -16.42 0.69 15.50
C GLN A 138 -15.60 -0.59 15.23
N GLU A 139 -16.18 -1.75 15.46
CA GLU A 139 -15.57 -3.05 15.16
C GLU A 139 -15.32 -3.20 13.66
N ALA A 140 -16.27 -2.77 12.83
CA ALA A 140 -16.16 -2.77 11.38
C ALA A 140 -15.04 -1.82 10.90
N LYS A 141 -14.95 -0.59 11.46
CA LYS A 141 -13.85 0.34 11.16
C LYS A 141 -12.49 -0.24 11.52
N MET A 142 -12.39 -0.89 12.68
CA MET A 142 -11.16 -1.55 13.12
C MET A 142 -10.76 -2.66 12.17
N HIS A 143 -11.70 -3.55 11.83
CA HIS A 143 -11.47 -4.66 10.90
C HIS A 143 -10.98 -4.13 9.54
N LEU A 144 -11.68 -3.17 8.96
CA LEU A 144 -11.33 -2.52 7.69
C LEU A 144 -9.92 -1.91 7.72
N ALA A 145 -9.57 -1.22 8.80
CA ALA A 145 -8.24 -0.61 8.96
C ALA A 145 -7.11 -1.64 9.07
N THR A 146 -7.42 -2.83 9.61
CA THR A 146 -6.46 -3.91 9.80
C THR A 146 -6.33 -4.82 8.58
N THR A 147 -7.40 -5.09 7.83
CA THR A 147 -7.39 -6.11 6.76
C THR A 147 -7.29 -5.54 5.34
N THR A 148 -7.57 -4.25 5.15
CA THR A 148 -7.51 -3.61 3.83
C THR A 148 -6.26 -2.73 3.70
N GLU A 149 -5.56 -2.80 2.57
CA GLU A 149 -4.47 -1.86 2.30
C GLU A 149 -5.01 -0.44 2.21
N SER A 150 -4.26 0.52 2.78
CA SER A 150 -4.69 1.92 2.85
C SER A 150 -5.14 2.49 1.51
N VAL A 151 -4.45 2.14 0.41
CA VAL A 151 -4.76 2.59 -0.97
C VAL A 151 -6.17 2.22 -1.41
N PHE A 152 -6.76 1.13 -0.91
CA PHE A 152 -8.08 0.65 -1.32
C PHE A 152 -9.22 1.15 -0.43
N ILE A 153 -8.93 1.70 0.76
CA ILE A 153 -9.96 2.06 1.75
C ILE A 153 -11.04 2.99 1.18
N GLU A 154 -10.66 4.00 0.38
CA GLU A 154 -11.65 4.91 -0.21
C GLU A 154 -12.62 4.19 -1.16
N LYS A 155 -12.10 3.28 -1.99
CA LYS A 155 -12.91 2.49 -2.93
C LYS A 155 -13.82 1.50 -2.21
N GLU A 156 -13.31 0.86 -1.15
CA GLU A 156 -14.10 -0.07 -0.34
C GLU A 156 -15.25 0.65 0.38
N ILE A 157 -15.00 1.85 0.94
CA ILE A 157 -16.05 2.67 1.57
C ILE A 157 -17.07 3.17 0.53
N GLU A 158 -16.61 3.59 -0.65
CA GLU A 158 -17.50 3.96 -1.77
C GLU A 158 -18.38 2.78 -2.21
N LYS A 159 -17.83 1.57 -2.27
CA LYS A 159 -18.62 0.36 -2.57
C LYS A 159 -19.64 0.08 -1.46
N LEU A 160 -19.24 0.15 -0.20
CA LEU A 160 -20.13 -0.06 0.95
C LEU A 160 -21.26 0.97 1.00
N SER A 161 -20.99 2.22 0.62
CA SER A 161 -22.03 3.26 0.61
C SER A 161 -23.11 3.05 -0.46
N ASN A 162 -22.77 2.37 -1.55
CA ASN A 162 -23.76 1.93 -2.54
C ASN A 162 -24.61 0.73 -2.06
N TYR A 163 -24.14 0.01 -1.03
CA TYR A 163 -24.86 -1.13 -0.45
C TYR A 163 -25.83 -0.69 0.66
N SER A 164 -25.35 0.07 1.65
CA SER A 164 -26.16 0.46 2.80
C SER A 164 -25.62 1.73 3.48
N ASN A 165 -26.53 2.50 4.11
CA ASN A 165 -26.17 3.63 4.95
C ASN A 165 -25.68 3.22 6.35
N LYS A 166 -25.88 1.95 6.74
CA LYS A 166 -25.41 1.38 8.00
C LYS A 166 -24.62 0.12 7.72
N ILE A 167 -23.35 0.13 8.08
CA ILE A 167 -22.38 -0.93 7.80
C ILE A 167 -21.93 -1.59 9.10
N SER A 168 -22.18 -2.89 9.20
CA SER A 168 -21.77 -3.77 10.29
C SER A 168 -20.43 -4.46 9.99
N LEU A 169 -19.91 -5.20 10.98
CA LEU A 169 -18.72 -6.02 10.79
C LEU A 169 -18.96 -7.14 9.76
N ASP A 170 -20.14 -7.75 9.77
CA ASP A 170 -20.48 -8.84 8.85
C ASP A 170 -20.58 -8.33 7.41
N ASP A 171 -21.11 -7.13 7.20
CA ASP A 171 -21.12 -6.49 5.87
C ASP A 171 -19.69 -6.32 5.33
N ILE A 172 -18.76 -5.88 6.18
CA ILE A 172 -17.35 -5.74 5.79
C ILE A 172 -16.73 -7.10 5.47
N LYS A 173 -16.90 -8.11 6.33
CA LYS A 173 -16.33 -9.44 6.10
C LYS A 173 -16.82 -10.08 4.80
N ASN A 174 -18.06 -9.84 4.43
CA ASN A 174 -18.67 -10.43 3.24
C ASN A 174 -18.41 -9.63 1.96
N LEU A 175 -18.32 -8.30 2.05
CA LEU A 175 -18.29 -7.42 0.87
C LEU A 175 -16.91 -6.83 0.61
N VAL A 176 -16.09 -6.63 1.63
CA VAL A 176 -14.77 -6.03 1.50
C VAL A 176 -13.75 -7.12 1.25
N PHE A 177 -12.97 -6.92 0.20
CA PHE A 177 -11.88 -7.82 -0.11
C PHE A 177 -10.69 -7.48 0.81
N GLU A 178 -10.20 -8.49 1.52
CA GLU A 178 -9.06 -8.34 2.42
C GLU A 178 -7.76 -8.30 1.61
N TYR A 179 -7.11 -7.15 1.55
CA TYR A 179 -5.98 -6.91 0.64
C TYR A 179 -4.61 -6.96 1.30
N LYS A 180 -4.49 -6.93 2.64
CA LYS A 180 -3.17 -6.93 3.30
C LYS A 180 -2.54 -8.32 3.32
N GLU A 181 -1.23 -8.39 3.04
CA GLU A 181 -0.45 -9.63 3.15
C GLU A 181 -0.51 -10.26 4.56
N GLU A 182 -0.70 -9.43 5.58
CA GLU A 182 -0.90 -9.85 6.98
C GLU A 182 -2.16 -10.72 7.16
N SER A 183 -3.12 -10.70 6.21
CA SER A 183 -4.33 -11.50 6.31
C SER A 183 -4.01 -13.00 6.27
N PHE A 184 -3.04 -13.43 5.45
CA PHE A 184 -2.69 -14.84 5.33
C PHE A 184 -1.78 -15.37 6.46
N GLU A 185 -1.43 -14.54 7.45
CA GLU A 185 -0.47 -14.95 8.49
C GLU A 185 -0.94 -16.19 9.25
N GLU A 186 -2.22 -16.26 9.62
CA GLU A 186 -2.75 -17.41 10.35
C GLU A 186 -2.72 -18.68 9.49
N LEU A 187 -3.13 -18.58 8.22
CA LEU A 187 -3.01 -19.67 7.24
C LEU A 187 -1.55 -20.18 7.15
N PHE A 188 -0.58 -19.27 7.04
CA PHE A 188 0.83 -19.64 6.94
C PHE A 188 1.37 -20.25 8.23
N ASN A 189 0.94 -19.72 9.39
CA ASN A 189 1.27 -20.30 10.67
C ASN A 189 0.72 -21.73 10.80
N LEU A 190 -0.50 -22.01 10.34
CA LEU A 190 -1.07 -23.35 10.34
C LEU A 190 -0.28 -24.30 9.42
N ILE A 191 -0.03 -23.87 8.17
CA ILE A 191 0.73 -24.63 7.17
C ILE A 191 2.13 -25.00 7.71
N LEU A 192 2.90 -24.00 8.15
CA LEU A 192 4.28 -24.21 8.60
C LEU A 192 4.35 -24.93 9.95
N ASN A 193 3.26 -24.95 10.72
CA ASN A 193 3.15 -25.77 11.91
C ASN A 193 2.68 -27.21 11.66
N GLY A 194 2.35 -27.58 10.42
CA GLY A 194 1.76 -28.89 10.12
C GLY A 194 0.40 -29.08 10.80
N LYS A 195 -0.30 -27.98 11.09
CA LYS A 195 -1.66 -28.00 11.65
C LYS A 195 -2.68 -28.10 10.53
N ASP A 196 -3.90 -28.51 10.87
CA ASP A 196 -4.99 -28.47 9.91
C ASP A 196 -5.28 -27.01 9.50
N PHE A 197 -5.34 -26.79 8.20
CA PHE A 197 -5.53 -25.45 7.60
C PHE A 197 -6.67 -25.41 6.57
N ASN A 198 -7.44 -26.51 6.41
CA ASN A 198 -8.44 -26.59 5.34
C ASN A 198 -9.53 -25.52 5.49
N GLY A 199 -10.05 -25.31 6.70
CA GLY A 199 -11.09 -24.30 6.95
C GLY A 199 -10.60 -22.87 6.70
N GLU A 200 -9.36 -22.57 7.13
CA GLU A 200 -8.74 -21.26 6.89
C GLU A 200 -8.48 -21.04 5.39
N LEU A 201 -8.01 -22.08 4.70
CA LEU A 201 -7.80 -22.05 3.25
C LEU A 201 -9.11 -21.82 2.48
N GLU A 202 -10.19 -22.52 2.85
CA GLU A 202 -11.50 -22.35 2.23
C GLU A 202 -12.02 -20.92 2.39
N PHE A 203 -11.94 -20.36 3.60
CA PHE A 203 -12.27 -18.96 3.86
C PHE A 203 -11.49 -17.98 2.96
N PHE A 204 -10.18 -18.21 2.79
CA PHE A 204 -9.37 -17.37 1.90
C PHE A 204 -9.69 -17.58 0.42
N LEU A 205 -10.02 -18.80 -0.02
CA LEU A 205 -10.38 -19.05 -1.42
C LEU A 205 -11.73 -18.45 -1.81
N GLU A 206 -12.66 -18.31 -0.87
CA GLU A 206 -13.94 -17.61 -1.09
C GLU A 206 -13.76 -16.10 -1.26
N THR A 207 -12.80 -15.53 -0.53
CA THR A 207 -12.62 -14.07 -0.43
C THR A 207 -11.46 -13.53 -1.28
N ASN A 208 -10.55 -14.39 -1.74
CA ASN A 208 -9.32 -14.00 -2.42
C ASN A 208 -9.00 -14.84 -3.68
N ASP A 209 -8.30 -14.21 -4.66
CA ASP A 209 -7.70 -14.96 -5.77
C ASP A 209 -6.55 -15.84 -5.26
N PHE A 210 -6.68 -17.16 -5.46
CA PHE A 210 -5.68 -18.17 -5.06
C PHE A 210 -4.27 -17.87 -5.56
N LYS A 211 -4.12 -17.13 -6.67
CA LYS A 211 -2.82 -16.70 -7.22
C LYS A 211 -2.02 -15.81 -6.28
N ARG A 212 -2.65 -15.26 -5.23
CA ARG A 212 -2.01 -14.39 -4.24
C ARG A 212 -1.37 -15.16 -3.08
N ILE A 213 -1.90 -16.33 -2.76
CA ILE A 213 -1.50 -17.12 -1.58
C ILE A 213 -0.05 -17.58 -1.71
N ILE A 214 0.34 -18.18 -2.85
CA ILE A 214 1.70 -18.69 -3.06
C ILE A 214 2.76 -17.57 -3.02
N PRO A 215 2.61 -16.46 -3.76
CA PRO A 215 3.56 -15.34 -3.66
C PRO A 215 3.68 -14.77 -2.25
N ALA A 216 2.56 -14.67 -1.51
CA ALA A 216 2.57 -14.20 -0.12
C ALA A 216 3.29 -15.19 0.80
N LEU A 217 3.08 -16.49 0.64
CA LEU A 217 3.80 -17.53 1.38
C LEU A 217 5.31 -17.50 1.09
N ILE A 218 5.72 -17.29 -0.17
CA ILE A 218 7.12 -17.16 -0.55
C ILE A 218 7.78 -15.98 0.19
N ARG A 219 7.12 -14.83 0.25
CA ARG A 219 7.61 -13.66 1.01
C ARG A 219 7.72 -13.98 2.50
N PHE A 220 6.68 -14.60 3.07
CA PHE A 220 6.66 -15.00 4.47
C PHE A 220 7.80 -15.95 4.83
N VAL A 221 8.03 -17.00 4.02
CA VAL A 221 9.11 -17.98 4.23
C VAL A 221 10.49 -17.33 4.04
N ARG A 222 10.64 -16.42 3.07
CA ARG A 222 11.89 -15.66 2.88
C ARG A 222 12.21 -14.79 4.09
N ASP A 223 11.20 -14.13 4.66
CA ASP A 223 11.39 -13.29 5.83
C ASP A 223 11.73 -14.14 7.07
N LEU A 224 11.07 -15.29 7.25
CA LEU A 224 11.46 -16.27 8.28
C LEU A 224 12.90 -16.77 8.09
N TYR A 225 13.35 -16.98 6.85
CA TYR A 225 14.74 -17.37 6.60
C TYR A 225 15.73 -16.25 6.98
N MET A 226 15.41 -15.00 6.65
CA MET A 226 16.20 -13.85 7.11
C MET A 226 16.26 -13.77 8.64
N TYR A 227 15.14 -14.03 9.32
CA TYR A 227 15.08 -14.08 10.77
C TYR A 227 15.97 -15.22 11.32
N ASN A 228 15.91 -16.42 10.72
CA ASN A 228 16.75 -17.55 11.10
C ASN A 228 18.25 -17.21 10.99
N LEU A 229 18.66 -16.60 9.88
CA LEU A 229 20.06 -16.17 9.66
C LEU A 229 20.50 -15.12 10.68
N TYR A 230 19.65 -14.14 10.96
CA TYR A 230 19.93 -13.12 11.96
C TYR A 230 20.08 -13.71 13.37
N ILE A 231 19.15 -14.57 13.77
CA ILE A 231 19.17 -15.25 15.08
C ILE A 231 20.42 -16.11 15.21
N LYS A 232 20.77 -16.90 14.18
CA LYS A 232 22.00 -17.71 14.16
C LYS A 232 23.27 -16.87 14.28
N LYS A 233 23.32 -15.72 13.60
CA LYS A 233 24.50 -14.85 13.59
C LYS A 233 24.69 -14.09 14.90
N THR A 234 23.60 -13.70 15.56
CA THR A 234 23.64 -12.77 16.71
C THR A 234 23.34 -13.42 18.06
N GLY A 235 22.68 -14.58 18.07
CA GLY A 235 22.11 -15.17 19.28
C GLY A 235 20.93 -14.38 19.87
N ALA A 236 20.37 -13.42 19.12
CA ALA A 236 19.29 -12.56 19.61
C ALA A 236 17.97 -13.34 19.73
N SER A 237 17.26 -13.13 20.84
CA SER A 237 15.90 -13.63 21.06
C SER A 237 14.80 -12.69 20.55
N THR A 238 15.20 -11.57 19.94
CA THR A 238 14.29 -10.55 19.40
C THR A 238 14.74 -10.13 18.01
N LEU A 239 13.79 -9.71 17.18
CA LEU A 239 14.07 -9.25 15.82
C LEU A 239 14.34 -7.74 15.74
N GLU A 240 14.36 -7.03 16.88
CA GLU A 240 14.48 -5.57 16.93
C GLU A 240 15.75 -5.06 16.25
N GLY A 241 16.89 -5.72 16.47
CA GLY A 241 18.15 -5.33 15.83
C GLY A 241 18.19 -5.58 14.32
N LEU A 242 17.33 -6.46 13.79
CA LEU A 242 17.20 -6.69 12.34
C LEU A 242 16.22 -5.70 11.72
N LEU A 243 15.06 -5.51 12.36
CA LEU A 243 13.95 -4.72 11.83
C LEU A 243 14.11 -3.21 12.07
N GLY A 244 14.92 -2.82 13.06
CA GLY A 244 15.09 -1.44 13.49
C GLY A 244 13.93 -0.90 14.34
N TYR A 245 12.98 -1.75 14.72
CA TYR A 245 11.88 -1.44 15.62
C TYR A 245 11.41 -2.70 16.36
N LYS A 246 10.71 -2.48 17.48
CA LYS A 246 10.21 -3.56 18.34
C LYS A 246 8.85 -4.06 17.86
N LEU A 247 8.76 -5.36 17.56
CA LEU A 247 7.50 -6.05 17.29
C LEU A 247 6.67 -6.26 18.56
N PRO A 248 5.33 -6.40 18.47
CA PRO A 248 4.51 -6.88 19.58
C PRO A 248 5.06 -8.20 20.13
N ILE A 249 5.01 -8.38 21.46
CA ILE A 249 5.68 -9.51 22.14
C ILE A 249 5.22 -10.87 21.59
N HIS A 250 3.91 -11.04 21.39
CA HIS A 250 3.33 -12.28 20.88
C HIS A 250 3.78 -12.57 19.43
N ILE A 251 3.80 -11.55 18.56
CA ILE A 251 4.28 -11.66 17.18
C ILE A 251 5.78 -11.98 17.17
N ASN A 252 6.60 -11.23 17.92
CA ASN A 252 8.04 -11.46 17.97
C ASN A 252 8.33 -12.91 18.39
N LYS A 253 7.67 -13.39 19.45
CA LYS A 253 7.82 -14.76 19.94
C LYS A 253 7.45 -15.78 18.86
N GLN A 254 6.27 -15.63 18.25
CA GLN A 254 5.81 -16.52 17.17
C GLN A 254 6.78 -16.55 15.99
N ARG A 255 7.28 -15.37 15.54
CA ARG A 255 8.22 -15.28 14.42
C ARG A 255 9.57 -15.90 14.73
N VAL A 256 10.09 -15.68 15.94
CA VAL A 256 11.34 -16.31 16.39
C VAL A 256 11.17 -17.82 16.47
N GLU A 257 10.09 -18.33 17.08
CA GLU A 257 9.80 -19.76 17.20
C GLU A 257 9.67 -20.45 15.83
N LEU A 258 8.93 -19.86 14.90
CA LEU A 258 8.83 -20.36 13.53
C LEU A 258 10.16 -20.28 12.79
N ALA A 259 10.90 -19.18 12.94
CA ALA A 259 12.15 -18.99 12.23
C ALA A 259 13.18 -20.06 12.61
N ILE A 260 13.28 -20.42 13.89
CA ILE A 260 14.25 -21.42 14.39
C ILE A 260 13.79 -22.88 14.20
N LYS A 261 12.51 -23.11 13.92
CA LYS A 261 11.95 -24.46 13.71
C LYS A 261 12.59 -25.15 12.51
N PHE A 262 12.84 -24.40 11.44
CA PHE A 262 13.35 -24.92 10.18
C PHE A 262 14.88 -24.83 10.09
N LYS A 263 15.51 -25.87 9.54
CA LYS A 263 16.93 -25.87 9.17
C LYS A 263 17.13 -25.17 7.83
N GLU A 264 18.37 -24.79 7.53
CA GLU A 264 18.73 -24.17 6.24
C GLU A 264 18.30 -25.02 5.03
N LYS A 265 18.42 -26.35 5.15
CA LYS A 265 17.97 -27.28 4.12
C LYS A 265 16.46 -27.20 3.91
N ASP A 266 15.67 -27.11 4.98
CA ASP A 266 14.20 -27.04 4.90
C ASP A 266 13.76 -25.75 4.20
N TYR A 267 14.39 -24.61 4.54
CA TYR A 267 14.16 -23.34 3.83
C TYR A 267 14.52 -23.43 2.35
N TYR A 268 15.65 -24.03 2.01
CA TYR A 268 16.08 -24.20 0.63
C TYR A 268 15.08 -25.05 -0.17
N GLU A 269 14.69 -26.21 0.36
CA GLU A 269 13.75 -27.12 -0.31
C GLU A 269 12.38 -26.47 -0.50
N LEU A 270 11.84 -25.84 0.55
CA LEU A 270 10.56 -25.17 0.50
C LEU A 270 10.56 -23.98 -0.47
N LEU A 271 11.54 -23.07 -0.37
CA LEU A 271 11.61 -21.90 -1.26
C LEU A 271 11.84 -22.32 -2.71
N LYS A 272 12.71 -23.31 -2.96
CA LYS A 272 12.94 -23.83 -4.31
C LYS A 272 11.66 -24.40 -4.92
N PHE A 273 10.92 -25.21 -4.15
CA PHE A 273 9.65 -25.76 -4.60
C PHE A 273 8.63 -24.66 -4.91
N LEU A 274 8.42 -23.74 -3.95
CA LEU A 274 7.44 -22.66 -4.10
C LEU A 274 7.77 -21.72 -5.27
N LEU A 275 9.03 -21.31 -5.43
CA LEU A 275 9.47 -20.43 -6.52
C LEU A 275 9.30 -21.10 -7.90
N ASN A 276 9.62 -22.39 -8.00
CA ASN A 276 9.39 -23.13 -9.24
C ASN A 276 7.90 -23.20 -9.59
N LYS A 277 7.04 -23.49 -8.61
CA LYS A 277 5.58 -23.52 -8.80
C LYS A 277 5.02 -22.15 -9.14
N GLU A 278 5.50 -21.08 -8.52
CA GLU A 278 5.12 -19.72 -8.88
C GLU A 278 5.50 -19.40 -10.34
N LEU A 279 6.70 -19.79 -10.78
CA LEU A 279 7.16 -19.59 -12.14
C LEU A 279 6.30 -20.38 -13.16
N GLU A 280 6.00 -21.65 -12.86
CA GLU A 280 5.09 -22.49 -13.66
C GLU A 280 3.70 -21.83 -13.78
N MET A 281 3.15 -21.31 -12.68
CA MET A 281 1.87 -20.61 -12.67
C MET A 281 1.88 -19.30 -13.46
N ARG A 282 3.01 -18.58 -13.48
CA ARG A 282 3.14 -17.34 -14.27
C ARG A 282 3.20 -17.63 -15.78
N ASN A 283 3.78 -18.76 -16.16
CA ASN A 283 3.99 -19.13 -17.56
C ASN A 283 2.87 -20.01 -18.16
N SER A 284 1.98 -20.58 -17.35
CA SER A 284 0.87 -21.42 -17.82
C SER A 284 -0.43 -20.63 -17.97
N ASP A 285 -1.09 -20.68 -19.12
CA ASP A 285 -2.40 -20.01 -19.31
C ASP A 285 -3.60 -20.86 -18.86
N LYS A 286 -3.48 -22.19 -18.78
CA LYS A 286 -4.62 -23.10 -18.57
C LYS A 286 -4.56 -23.98 -17.32
N ASN A 287 -3.44 -24.06 -16.60
CA ASN A 287 -3.26 -25.04 -15.50
C ASN A 287 -2.96 -24.42 -14.12
N LYS A 288 -3.19 -23.12 -13.93
CA LYS A 288 -2.81 -22.41 -12.68
C LYS A 288 -3.46 -22.99 -11.43
N GLU A 289 -4.73 -23.38 -11.51
CA GLU A 289 -5.47 -23.94 -10.38
C GLU A 289 -4.97 -25.35 -10.02
N SER A 290 -4.68 -26.19 -11.01
CA SER A 290 -4.07 -27.51 -10.76
C SER A 290 -2.71 -27.39 -10.09
N LEU A 291 -1.88 -26.44 -10.53
CA LEU A 291 -0.56 -26.17 -9.93
C LEU A 291 -0.68 -25.63 -8.49
N PHE A 292 -1.72 -24.82 -8.24
CA PHE A 292 -2.04 -24.37 -6.90
C PHE A 292 -2.37 -25.55 -5.98
N TRP A 293 -3.29 -26.44 -6.38
CA TRP A 293 -3.66 -27.61 -5.57
C TRP A 293 -2.52 -28.61 -5.36
N GLU A 294 -1.64 -28.77 -6.35
CA GLU A 294 -0.40 -29.53 -6.18
C GLU A 294 0.49 -28.90 -5.10
N THR A 295 0.63 -27.57 -5.12
CA THR A 295 1.39 -26.83 -4.10
C THR A 295 0.77 -27.01 -2.71
N ILE A 296 -0.55 -26.89 -2.58
CA ILE A 296 -1.26 -27.11 -1.32
C ILE A 296 -1.06 -28.55 -0.81
N SER A 297 -1.12 -29.53 -1.71
CA SER A 297 -0.90 -30.95 -1.36
C SER A 297 0.51 -31.19 -0.86
N TYR A 298 1.52 -30.58 -1.49
CA TYR A 298 2.90 -30.60 -1.01
C TYR A 298 3.02 -29.98 0.39
N LEU A 299 2.44 -28.79 0.59
CA LEU A 299 2.49 -28.08 1.87
C LEU A 299 1.83 -28.86 3.01
N LYS A 300 0.75 -29.60 2.73
CA LYS A 300 0.11 -30.50 3.71
C LYS A 300 1.03 -31.63 4.18
N LEU A 301 1.92 -32.09 3.30
CA LEU A 301 2.87 -33.16 3.57
C LEU A 301 4.23 -32.62 4.06
N PHE A 302 4.46 -31.32 3.94
CA PHE A 302 5.70 -30.67 4.33
C PHE A 302 5.81 -30.62 5.84
N ASN A 303 6.47 -31.64 6.40
CA ASN A 303 6.83 -31.68 7.80
C ASN A 303 8.35 -31.53 7.92
N SER A 304 8.78 -30.48 8.62
CA SER A 304 10.19 -30.31 9.01
C SER A 304 10.55 -31.40 10.03
N PHE A 305 11.60 -32.18 9.75
CA PHE A 305 12.13 -33.21 10.65
C PHE A 305 12.96 -32.63 11.80
#